data_AF-A0A939NQ62-F1
#
_entry.id   AF-A0A939NQ62-F1
#
_cell.length_a   1.000
_cell.length_b   1.000
_cell.length_c   1.000
_cell.angle_alpha   90.00
_cell.angle_beta   90.00
_cell.angle_gamma   90.00
#
_symmetry.space_group_name_H-M   'P 1'
#
loop_
_entity.id
_entity.type
_entity.pdbx_description
1 polymer ?
#
loop_
_entity_poly.entity_id
_entity_poly.type
_entity_poly.pdbx_seq_one_letter_code
_entity_poly.pdbx_strand_id
1 'polypeptide(L)'
;MLRQGVNKAAAQADKFDQTANRLMEEYNRLPDATGDLAYLKNKQVIANGLKADERGNVVIPLFNADGEFRTLERIWSDGSKHLEKDGRSMGVFRCGWSTEGW
;
A
#
# COMPACT_ATOMS: atom_id res chain seq x y z
N MET A 1 31.53 0.15 24.54
CA MET A 1 31.19 -0.07 23.11
C MET A 1 29.66 0.00 22.91
N LEU A 2 29.04 1.18 22.92
CA LEU A 2 27.58 1.34 22.74
C LEU A 2 27.23 2.67 22.01
N ARG A 3 27.81 2.90 20.82
CA ARG A 3 27.52 4.10 20.01
C ARG A 3 27.12 3.82 18.55
N GLN A 4 27.22 2.58 18.06
CA GLN A 4 26.89 2.27 16.67
C GLN A 4 25.42 1.89 16.43
N GLY A 5 24.65 1.54 17.47
CA GLY A 5 23.26 1.08 17.32
C GLY A 5 22.25 2.21 17.10
N VAL A 6 22.41 3.34 17.80
CA VAL A 6 21.45 4.46 17.78
C VAL A 6 21.45 5.20 16.43
N ASN A 7 22.63 5.39 15.83
CA ASN A 7 22.76 6.09 14.55
C ASN A 7 22.15 5.30 13.37
N LYS A 8 22.12 3.97 13.43
CA LYS A 8 21.50 3.13 12.40
C LYS A 8 19.98 3.16 12.46
N ALA A 9 19.40 3.23 13.66
CA ALA A 9 17.95 3.29 13.83
C ALA A 9 17.36 4.62 13.35
N ALA A 10 18.01 5.75 13.66
CA ALA A 10 17.58 7.07 13.22
C ALA A 10 17.71 7.25 11.69
N ALA A 11 18.86 6.90 11.12
CA ALA A 11 19.06 6.96 9.66
C ALA A 11 18.13 6.02 8.87
N GLN A 12 17.63 4.96 9.52
CA GLN A 12 16.66 4.05 8.93
C GLN A 12 15.23 4.62 9.03
N ALA A 13 14.89 5.33 10.11
CA ALA A 13 13.62 6.05 10.25
C ALA A 13 13.48 7.17 9.20
N ASP A 14 14.50 8.00 9.02
CA ASP A 14 14.46 9.11 8.05
C ASP A 14 14.25 8.62 6.60
N LYS A 15 14.84 7.48 6.24
CA LYS A 15 14.64 6.84 4.93
C LYS A 15 13.23 6.29 4.75
N PHE A 16 12.60 5.82 5.82
CA PHE A 16 11.23 5.35 5.77
C PHE A 16 10.26 6.50 5.57
N ASP A 17 10.47 7.63 6.26
CA ASP A 17 9.58 8.80 6.13
C ASP A 17 9.65 9.38 4.71
N GLN A 18 10.85 9.48 4.14
CA GLN A 18 11.01 9.89 2.73
C GLN A 18 10.32 8.93 1.75
N THR A 19 10.44 7.62 1.99
CA THR A 19 9.81 6.60 1.13
C THR A 19 8.29 6.63 1.27
N ALA A 20 7.78 6.76 2.49
CA ALA A 20 6.35 6.84 2.79
C ALA A 20 5.72 8.08 2.13
N ASN A 21 6.37 9.24 2.24
CA ASN A 21 5.90 10.48 1.59
C ASN A 21 5.86 10.33 0.08
N ARG A 22 6.94 9.81 -0.54
CA ARG A 22 7.00 9.56 -1.99
C ARG A 22 5.88 8.63 -2.45
N LEU A 23 5.64 7.54 -1.72
CA LEU A 23 4.60 6.56 -2.06
C LEU A 23 3.19 7.15 -1.89
N MET A 24 2.95 7.99 -0.87
CA MET A 24 1.67 8.65 -0.70
C MET A 24 1.42 9.70 -1.81
N GLU A 25 2.44 10.46 -2.20
CA GLU A 25 2.37 11.38 -3.34
C GLU A 25 2.11 10.65 -4.66
N GLU A 26 2.71 9.48 -4.85
CA GLU A 26 2.40 8.60 -5.98
C GLU A 26 0.95 8.15 -5.94
N TYR A 27 0.50 7.59 -4.80
CA TYR A 27 -0.87 7.11 -4.62
C TYR A 27 -1.90 8.21 -4.91
N ASN A 28 -1.69 9.42 -4.39
CA ASN A 28 -2.62 10.54 -4.60
C ASN A 28 -2.73 10.97 -6.06
N ARG A 29 -1.71 10.71 -6.89
CA ARG A 29 -1.71 11.00 -8.33
C ARG A 29 -2.36 9.90 -9.17
N LEU A 30 -2.50 8.69 -8.62
CA LEU A 30 -3.10 7.59 -9.35
C LEU A 30 -4.60 7.83 -9.56
N PRO A 31 -5.11 7.52 -10.76
CA PRO A 31 -6.54 7.55 -11.01
C PRO A 31 -7.25 6.51 -10.13
N ASP A 32 -8.52 6.79 -9.83
CA ASP A 32 -9.36 5.81 -9.17
C ASP A 32 -9.55 4.60 -10.10
N ALA A 33 -9.49 3.41 -9.52
CA ALA A 33 -9.71 2.18 -10.26
C ALA A 33 -11.14 2.15 -10.76
N THR A 34 -11.31 1.76 -12.02
CA THR A 34 -12.61 1.39 -12.54
C THR A 34 -12.86 -0.09 -12.22
N GLY A 35 -14.13 -0.52 -12.19
CA GLY A 35 -14.47 -1.94 -12.07
C GLY A 35 -13.97 -2.80 -13.24
N ASP A 36 -13.33 -2.19 -14.24
CA ASP A 36 -12.88 -2.86 -15.45
C ASP A 36 -11.52 -3.57 -15.33
N LEU A 37 -10.80 -3.38 -14.21
CA LEU A 37 -9.52 -4.05 -13.99
C LEU A 37 -9.70 -5.57 -13.91
N ALA A 38 -8.80 -6.31 -14.58
CA ALA A 38 -8.88 -7.77 -14.69
C ALA A 38 -9.00 -8.47 -13.33
N TYR A 39 -8.22 -8.03 -12.34
CA TYR A 39 -8.28 -8.58 -10.98
C TYR A 39 -9.66 -8.38 -10.33
N LEU A 40 -10.23 -7.17 -10.45
CA LEU A 40 -11.53 -6.84 -9.85
C LEU A 40 -12.67 -7.60 -10.52
N LYS A 41 -12.65 -7.75 -11.84
CA LYS A 41 -13.60 -8.61 -12.58
C LYS A 41 -13.51 -10.07 -12.13
N ASN A 42 -12.29 -10.61 -12.06
CA ASN A 42 -12.06 -12.00 -11.64
C ASN A 42 -12.52 -12.26 -10.21
N LYS A 43 -12.43 -11.24 -9.34
CA LYS A 43 -12.94 -11.30 -7.96
C LYS A 43 -14.41 -10.91 -7.83
N GLN A 44 -15.03 -10.41 -8.90
CA GLN A 44 -16.40 -9.90 -8.92
C GLN A 44 -16.64 -8.80 -7.87
N VAL A 45 -15.65 -7.92 -7.70
CA VAL A 45 -15.67 -6.80 -6.72
C VAL A 45 -15.67 -5.47 -7.46
N ILE A 46 -16.39 -4.49 -6.93
CA ILE A 46 -16.39 -3.12 -7.43
C ILE A 46 -15.20 -2.33 -6.87
N ALA A 47 -14.67 -1.40 -7.66
CA ALA A 47 -13.52 -0.58 -7.31
C ALA A 47 -13.86 0.57 -6.34
N ASN A 48 -14.37 0.27 -5.14
CA ASN A 48 -14.72 1.30 -4.17
C ASN A 48 -13.46 1.85 -3.46
N GLY A 49 -13.08 3.09 -3.77
CA GLY A 49 -11.94 3.76 -3.13
C GLY A 49 -10.57 3.17 -3.46
N LEU A 50 -10.49 2.29 -4.46
CA LEU A 50 -9.25 1.71 -4.96
C LEU A 50 -8.64 2.61 -6.02
N LYS A 51 -7.32 2.53 -6.19
CA LYS A 51 -6.61 3.20 -7.28
C LYS A 51 -6.03 2.21 -8.28
N ALA A 52 -5.83 2.67 -9.51
CA ALA A 52 -5.23 1.90 -10.58
C ALA A 52 -3.88 2.50 -10.99
N ASP A 53 -2.89 1.64 -11.26
CA ASP A 53 -1.69 2.08 -11.96
C ASP A 53 -1.85 2.00 -13.49
N GLU A 54 -0.90 2.58 -14.21
CA GLU A 54 -0.89 2.61 -15.68
C GLU A 54 -0.81 1.21 -16.32
N ARG A 55 -0.43 0.19 -15.55
CA ARG A 55 -0.34 -1.21 -15.99
C ARG A 55 -1.64 -1.98 -15.75
N GLY A 56 -2.67 -1.33 -15.21
CA GLY A 56 -3.94 -1.96 -14.88
C GLY A 56 -3.90 -2.81 -13.61
N ASN A 57 -2.94 -2.55 -12.71
CA ASN A 57 -2.90 -3.17 -11.40
C ASN A 57 -3.73 -2.36 -10.40
N VAL A 58 -4.28 -3.06 -9.41
CA VAL A 58 -4.93 -2.41 -8.27
C VAL A 58 -3.87 -1.97 -7.27
N VAL A 59 -3.96 -0.73 -6.80
CA VAL A 59 -3.05 -0.16 -5.80
C VAL A 59 -3.82 0.14 -4.53
N ILE A 60 -3.31 -0.35 -3.39
CA ILE A 60 -3.93 -0.25 -2.07
C ILE A 60 -2.94 0.39 -1.10
N PRO A 61 -3.33 1.45 -0.37
CA PRO A 61 -2.51 2.01 0.68
C PRO A 61 -2.63 1.14 1.94
N LEU A 62 -1.49 0.89 2.57
CA LEU A 62 -1.41 0.04 3.74
C LEU A 62 -1.02 0.84 4.98
N PHE A 63 -1.71 0.56 6.08
CA PHE A 63 -1.58 1.27 7.35
C PHE A 63 -1.27 0.29 8.49
N ASN A 64 -0.65 0.76 9.57
CA ASN A 64 -0.56 -0.01 10.82
C ASN A 64 -1.85 0.13 11.64
N ALA A 65 -1.88 -0.51 12.81
CA ALA A 65 -3.00 -0.43 13.76
C ALA A 65 -3.28 0.99 14.26
N ASP A 66 -2.24 1.85 14.28
CA ASP A 66 -2.34 3.25 14.70
C ASP A 66 -2.84 4.17 13.57
N GLY A 67 -3.13 3.63 12.38
CA GLY A 67 -3.58 4.39 11.22
C GLY A 67 -2.47 5.13 10.46
N GLU A 68 -1.20 4.86 10.78
CA GLU A 68 -0.05 5.42 10.07
C GLU A 68 0.20 4.68 8.76
N PHE A 69 0.39 5.44 7.67
CA PHE A 69 0.75 4.87 6.37
C PHE A 69 2.10 4.16 6.44
N ARG A 70 2.17 2.97 5.85
CA ARG A 70 3.38 2.14 5.83
C ARG A 70 3.93 1.91 4.43
N THR A 71 3.07 1.56 3.47
CA THR A 71 3.51 1.24 2.09
C THR A 71 2.30 1.11 1.14
N LEU A 72 2.56 0.81 -0.12
CA LEU A 72 1.55 0.40 -1.10
C LEU A 72 1.63 -1.11 -1.38
N GLU A 73 0.48 -1.73 -1.52
CA GLU A 73 0.31 -3.08 -2.08
C GLU A 73 -0.24 -2.95 -3.49
N ARG A 74 0.46 -3.55 -4.46
CA ARG A 74 -0.02 -3.69 -5.82
C ARG A 74 -0.52 -5.10 -6.04
N ILE A 75 -1.70 -5.23 -6.63
CA ILE A 75 -2.29 -6.49 -7.03
C ILE A 75 -2.35 -6.53 -8.54
N TRP A 76 -1.62 -7.48 -9.11
CA TRP A 76 -1.54 -7.67 -10.56
C TRP A 76 -2.76 -8.42 -11.09
N SER A 77 -2.91 -8.45 -12.41
CA SER A 77 -4.02 -9.11 -13.09
C SER A 77 -4.12 -10.62 -12.80
N ASP A 78 -2.99 -11.27 -12.54
CA ASP A 78 -2.89 -12.68 -12.13
C ASP A 78 -3.24 -12.91 -10.65
N GLY A 79 -3.48 -11.83 -9.89
CA GLY A 79 -3.76 -11.86 -8.46
C GLY A 79 -2.52 -11.95 -7.58
N SER A 80 -1.31 -11.91 -8.15
CA SER A 80 -0.08 -11.80 -7.37
C SER A 80 -0.02 -10.44 -6.68
N LYS A 81 0.46 -10.46 -5.44
CA LYS A 81 0.51 -9.28 -4.55
C LYS A 81 1.94 -8.89 -4.32
N HIS A 82 2.25 -7.63 -4.58
CA HIS A 82 3.59 -7.07 -4.45
C HIS A 82 3.54 -5.91 -3.49
N LEU A 83 4.34 -5.97 -2.44
CA LEU A 83 4.55 -4.84 -1.53
C LEU A 83 5.73 -4.03 -2.07
N GLU A 84 5.61 -2.70 -2.06
CA GLU A 84 6.74 -1.86 -2.44
C GLU A 84 7.95 -2.15 -1.55
N LYS A 85 9.08 -2.38 -2.20
CA LYS A 85 10.35 -2.73 -1.58
C LYS A 85 10.76 -1.61 -0.62
N ASP A 86 11.17 -1.97 0.58
CA ASP A 86 11.51 -1.10 1.73
C ASP A 86 10.31 -0.60 2.57
N GLY A 87 9.06 -0.93 2.20
CA GLY A 87 7.92 -0.82 3.11
C GLY A 87 8.00 -1.85 4.24
N ARG A 88 7.72 -1.44 5.49
CA ARG A 88 7.68 -2.41 6.61
C ARG A 88 6.54 -3.41 6.38
N SER A 89 6.86 -4.69 6.27
CA SER A 89 5.88 -5.80 6.13
C SER A 89 5.37 -6.33 7.48
N MET A 90 6.06 -6.04 8.58
CA MET A 90 5.63 -6.48 9.92
C MET A 90 4.62 -5.48 10.51
N GLY A 91 3.42 -5.97 10.85
CA GLY A 91 2.38 -5.21 11.54
C GLY A 91 1.47 -4.37 10.63
N VAL A 92 1.42 -4.71 9.34
CA VAL A 92 0.54 -4.03 8.39
C VAL A 92 -0.84 -4.68 8.37
N PHE A 93 -1.86 -3.88 8.62
CA PHE A 93 -3.25 -4.32 8.58
C PHE A 93 -3.88 -3.81 7.30
N ARG A 94 -4.59 -4.69 6.60
CA ARG A 94 -5.41 -4.31 5.45
C ARG A 94 -6.59 -3.52 6.01
N CYS A 95 -6.70 -2.23 5.70
CA CYS A 95 -7.88 -1.45 6.07
C CYS A 95 -9.09 -2.13 5.41
N GLY A 96 -10.04 -2.53 6.25
CA GLY A 96 -11.08 -3.48 5.94
C GLY A 96 -12.05 -2.96 4.88
N TRP A 97 -12.41 -3.84 3.95
CA TRP A 97 -13.68 -3.71 3.25
C TRP A 97 -14.76 -4.09 4.26
N SER A 98 -15.51 -3.11 4.75
CA SER A 98 -16.72 -3.39 5.52
C SER A 98 -17.74 -4.02 4.56
N THR A 99 -18.04 -5.30 4.78
CA THR A 99 -19.25 -5.94 4.27
C THR A 99 -20.35 -5.79 5.31
N GLU A 100 -20.88 -4.59 5.48
CA GLU A 100 -22.17 -4.41 6.15
C GLU A 100 -23.18 -3.89 5.14
N GLY A 101 -23.85 -4.86 4.52
CA GLY A 101 -25.13 -4.68 3.86
C GLY A 101 -26.13 -5.66 4.48
N TRP A 102 -27.12 -5.10 5.16
CA TRP A 102 -28.49 -5.61 5.20
C TRP A 102 -29.40 -4.46 4.77
#